data_AF-A0A5J5RFC1-F1
#
_entry.id   AF-A0A5J5RFC1-F1
#
_cell.length_a   1.000
_cell.length_b   1.000
_cell.length_c   1.000
_cell.angle_alpha   90.00
_cell.angle_beta   90.00
_cell.angle_gamma   90.00
#
_symmetry.space_group_name_H-M   'P 1'
#
loop_
_entity.id
_entity.type
_entity.pdbx_description
1 polymer ?
#
loop_
_entity_poly.entity_id
_entity_poly.type
_entity_poly.pdbx_seq_one_letter_code
_entity_poly.pdbx_strand_id
1 'polypeptide(L)'
;MVMAGHSHVFGGEEQLPLAIADHPDPVVLELTRLQNQLKEKDRKLGAAQAEIKALRATEALKDKVIEELGGEVQKLDEKHRVAENLLQQKNLEMKKLADEKKDAVAAQFAAEATLRRVYANQKDDEDVSMESTIAPLKAEIKMYKNEIAVLHQDKKALERLTKSKESALIEAERILRSALERALIVEEVQNQNLELRRQIEICQEENKILEKTNRQKVLEIEKLSQTIQELEEAILVGGAAANSIRDCRRQISQLREEKRTLERELARVKVLANRVAIVVANEWKDENDKVMPVKQWLEDRRLLQAEMQRLKDKLSVSERTAKAEGQLKDKFKLRLKILEDGLNHVSSISINPNASYGSPKPEKSSNILGFLTSTSGLKKRSTSQPRASTISTSSPLQRPRATSGENMVRKKLWASRCKVADSNEKENAEMKVNGDSNIRKDGDTKDSAEIKSNGGSNEQTGNRGIADSNAEDVVSGFLYDRLQKEVINLRKLYEAKDSSLNTKDEEIKMLMKKVEAFSRAMEVEAKRVKREESLAKEKENGSAKMDDDTKKMKHTNSSKTRSRVTQTS
;
A
#
# COMPACT_ATOMS: atom_id res chain seq x y z
N MET A 1 -27.66 -30.03 -35.35
CA MET A 1 -28.53 -30.50 -34.23
C MET A 1 -29.23 -29.28 -33.64
N VAL A 2 -30.58 -29.23 -33.57
CA VAL A 2 -31.44 -30.04 -32.66
C VAL A 2 -31.06 -29.72 -31.21
N MET A 3 -31.62 -28.65 -30.64
CA MET A 3 -32.89 -28.63 -29.88
C MET A 3 -32.85 -29.43 -28.57
N ALA A 4 -32.88 -28.72 -27.45
CA ALA A 4 -33.50 -29.14 -26.20
C ALA A 4 -33.70 -27.91 -25.29
N GLY A 5 -34.95 -27.48 -25.11
CA GLY A 5 -35.33 -26.47 -24.12
C GLY A 5 -36.74 -26.78 -23.61
N HIS A 6 -36.85 -27.09 -22.32
CA HIS A 6 -38.05 -27.47 -21.53
C HIS A 6 -37.61 -27.46 -20.05
N SER A 7 -38.38 -27.11 -19.01
CA SER A 7 -39.72 -26.50 -18.90
C SER A 7 -39.99 -26.02 -17.47
N HIS A 8 -40.89 -25.05 -17.29
CA HIS A 8 -41.70 -24.81 -16.06
C HIS A 8 -40.94 -24.48 -14.74
N VAL A 9 -41.56 -24.12 -13.61
CA VAL A 9 -42.98 -24.13 -13.15
C VAL A 9 -43.43 -22.72 -12.68
N PHE A 10 -44.74 -22.52 -12.52
CA PHE A 10 -45.42 -21.30 -12.06
C PHE A 10 -45.56 -21.20 -10.51
N GLY A 11 -45.87 -20.00 -10.01
CA GLY A 11 -46.28 -19.73 -8.61
C GLY A 11 -45.39 -18.67 -7.91
N GLY A 12 -45.91 -17.81 -7.03
CA GLY A 12 -47.29 -17.62 -6.57
C GLY A 12 -47.28 -16.88 -5.21
N GLU A 13 -48.36 -16.15 -4.89
CA GLU A 13 -48.58 -15.42 -3.61
C GLU A 13 -47.59 -14.25 -3.30
N GLU A 14 -47.88 -13.31 -2.39
CA GLU A 14 -49.06 -12.41 -2.32
C GLU A 14 -48.74 -11.14 -1.48
N GLN A 15 -49.75 -10.32 -1.13
CA GLN A 15 -49.72 -9.14 -0.23
C GLN A 15 -48.76 -7.96 -0.51
N LEU A 16 -49.35 -6.90 -1.06
CA LEU A 16 -49.07 -5.47 -0.79
C LEU A 16 -49.38 -5.09 0.69
N PRO A 17 -49.17 -3.83 1.15
CA PRO A 17 -48.20 -2.78 0.76
C PRO A 17 -47.50 -2.11 1.97
N LEU A 18 -46.43 -1.34 1.74
CA LEU A 18 -46.17 -0.07 2.46
C LEU A 18 -45.14 0.81 1.74
N ALA A 19 -45.22 2.12 1.96
CA ALA A 19 -44.51 3.12 1.16
C ALA A 19 -43.14 3.52 1.75
N ILE A 20 -42.21 3.89 0.87
CA ILE A 20 -41.46 5.16 0.85
C ILE A 20 -40.87 5.33 -0.56
N ALA A 21 -40.64 6.58 -0.99
CA ALA A 21 -40.35 6.90 -2.39
C ALA A 21 -38.86 6.77 -2.77
N ASP A 22 -38.46 5.60 -3.25
CA ASP A 22 -37.21 5.42 -4.02
C ASP A 22 -37.44 5.83 -5.49
N HIS A 23 -37.43 7.14 -5.77
CA HIS A 23 -37.11 7.61 -7.11
C HIS A 23 -35.62 7.35 -7.35
N PRO A 24 -35.22 6.46 -8.28
CA PRO A 24 -33.81 6.21 -8.51
C PRO A 24 -33.20 7.50 -9.08
N ASP A 25 -32.18 8.03 -8.40
CA ASP A 25 -31.48 9.26 -8.82
C ASP A 25 -31.18 9.18 -10.33
N PRO A 26 -31.60 10.19 -11.12
CA PRO A 26 -31.55 10.12 -12.58
C PRO A 26 -30.13 9.93 -13.12
N VAL A 27 -29.10 10.33 -12.37
CA VAL A 27 -27.69 10.07 -12.70
C VAL A 27 -27.38 8.57 -12.65
N VAL A 28 -28.01 7.79 -11.76
CA VAL A 28 -27.88 6.32 -11.71
C VAL A 28 -28.52 5.65 -12.90
N LEU A 29 -29.72 6.11 -13.29
CA LEU A 29 -30.45 5.57 -14.43
C LEU A 29 -29.68 5.82 -15.72
N GLU A 30 -29.15 7.03 -15.90
CA GLU A 30 -28.27 7.37 -17.03
C GLU A 30 -26.94 6.62 -17.01
N LEU A 31 -26.24 6.52 -15.86
CA LEU A 31 -25.02 5.70 -15.75
C LEU A 31 -25.29 4.23 -16.06
N THR A 32 -26.43 3.69 -15.65
CA THR A 32 -26.82 2.29 -15.92
C THR A 32 -27.20 2.11 -17.40
N ARG A 33 -27.88 3.08 -18.00
CA ARG A 33 -28.19 3.13 -19.44
C ARG A 33 -26.92 3.16 -20.27
N LEU A 34 -25.97 4.03 -19.93
CA LEU A 34 -24.67 4.15 -20.58
C LEU A 34 -23.79 2.91 -20.38
N GLN A 35 -23.76 2.32 -19.18
CA GLN A 35 -23.01 1.08 -18.92
C GLN A 35 -23.59 -0.11 -19.71
N ASN A 36 -24.91 -0.19 -19.86
CA ASN A 36 -25.56 -1.19 -20.69
C ASN A 36 -25.33 -0.95 -22.19
N GLN A 37 -25.33 0.32 -22.64
CA GLN A 37 -24.96 0.68 -24.01
C GLN A 37 -23.49 0.36 -24.32
N LEU A 38 -22.57 0.58 -23.38
CA LEU A 38 -21.16 0.22 -23.49
C LEU A 38 -21.01 -1.30 -23.65
N LYS A 39 -21.55 -2.09 -22.71
CA LYS A 39 -21.56 -3.56 -22.79
C LYS A 39 -22.15 -4.10 -24.09
N GLU A 40 -23.16 -3.43 -24.64
CA GLU A 40 -23.80 -3.80 -25.90
C GLU A 40 -22.98 -3.38 -27.13
N LYS A 41 -22.23 -2.27 -27.06
CA LYS A 41 -21.22 -1.89 -28.05
C LYS A 41 -20.03 -2.86 -28.01
N ASP A 42 -19.59 -3.29 -26.84
CA ASP A 42 -18.50 -4.26 -26.66
C ASP A 42 -18.86 -5.62 -27.28
N ARG A 43 -20.09 -6.11 -27.05
CA ARG A 43 -20.60 -7.32 -27.72
C ARG A 43 -20.61 -7.18 -29.24
N LYS A 44 -21.08 -6.04 -29.76
CA LYS A 44 -21.13 -5.76 -31.20
C LYS A 44 -19.74 -5.63 -31.81
N LEU A 45 -18.78 -5.04 -31.08
CA LEU A 45 -17.38 -5.00 -31.47
C LEU A 45 -16.76 -6.41 -31.49
N GLY A 46 -17.03 -7.25 -30.48
CA GLY A 46 -16.59 -8.64 -30.45
C GLY A 46 -17.17 -9.47 -31.60
N ALA A 47 -18.45 -9.30 -31.92
CA ALA A 47 -19.11 -9.94 -33.06
C ALA A 47 -18.47 -9.51 -34.39
N ALA A 48 -18.28 -8.20 -34.61
CA ALA A 48 -17.63 -7.67 -35.81
C ALA A 48 -16.16 -8.12 -35.92
N GLN A 49 -15.43 -8.24 -34.81
CA GLN A 49 -14.07 -8.80 -34.80
C GLN A 49 -14.05 -10.30 -35.14
N ALA A 50 -15.05 -11.08 -34.72
CA ALA A 50 -15.19 -12.48 -35.12
C ALA A 50 -15.54 -12.61 -36.61
N GLU A 51 -16.42 -11.76 -37.11
CA GLU A 51 -16.78 -11.67 -38.53
C GLU A 51 -15.56 -11.29 -39.39
N ILE A 52 -14.79 -10.27 -39.02
CA ILE A 52 -13.55 -9.87 -39.70
C ILE A 52 -12.53 -11.03 -39.70
N LYS A 53 -12.40 -11.80 -38.61
CA LYS A 53 -11.54 -12.99 -38.57
C LYS A 53 -12.02 -14.10 -39.52
N ALA A 54 -13.33 -14.34 -39.58
CA ALA A 54 -13.92 -15.31 -40.51
C ALA A 54 -13.74 -14.88 -41.98
N LEU A 55 -14.00 -13.60 -42.28
CA LEU A 55 -13.81 -13.04 -43.62
C LEU A 55 -12.36 -13.18 -44.09
N ARG A 56 -11.38 -12.79 -43.27
CA ARG A 56 -9.94 -12.97 -43.57
C ARG A 56 -9.55 -14.44 -43.81
N ALA A 57 -10.16 -15.39 -43.10
CA ALA A 57 -9.94 -16.81 -43.36
C ALA A 57 -10.52 -17.25 -44.71
N THR A 58 -11.67 -16.71 -45.13
CA THR A 58 -12.22 -16.94 -46.48
C THR A 58 -11.47 -16.19 -47.60
N GLU A 59 -10.82 -15.07 -47.26
CA GLU A 59 -9.98 -14.27 -48.15
C GLU A 59 -8.70 -15.05 -48.49
N ALA A 60 -7.94 -15.49 -47.49
CA ALA A 60 -6.76 -16.33 -47.69
C ALA A 60 -7.03 -17.65 -48.46
N LEU A 61 -8.24 -18.22 -48.33
CA LEU A 61 -8.65 -19.38 -49.14
C LEU A 61 -8.94 -19.01 -50.60
N LYS A 62 -9.44 -17.81 -50.89
CA LYS A 62 -9.59 -17.31 -52.27
C LYS A 62 -8.24 -16.97 -52.88
N ASP A 63 -7.36 -16.32 -52.13
CA ASP A 63 -6.02 -15.94 -52.58
C ASP A 63 -5.24 -17.18 -53.03
N LYS A 64 -5.26 -18.26 -52.24
CA LYS A 64 -4.65 -19.55 -52.62
C LYS A 64 -5.24 -20.14 -53.91
N VAL A 65 -6.55 -20.03 -54.13
CA VAL A 65 -7.20 -20.47 -55.37
C VAL A 65 -6.83 -19.57 -56.55
N ILE A 66 -6.63 -18.27 -56.32
CA ILE A 66 -6.16 -17.31 -57.33
C ILE A 66 -4.70 -17.60 -57.72
N GLU A 67 -3.83 -17.94 -56.77
CA GLU A 67 -2.45 -18.40 -57.04
C GLU A 67 -2.43 -19.70 -57.85
N GLU A 68 -3.22 -20.71 -57.46
CA GLU A 68 -3.32 -21.99 -58.17
C GLU A 68 -3.84 -21.83 -59.61
N LEU A 69 -4.88 -21.01 -59.80
CA LEU A 69 -5.42 -20.68 -61.14
C LEU A 69 -4.44 -19.85 -61.96
N GLY A 70 -3.77 -18.86 -61.36
CA GLY A 70 -2.73 -18.06 -62.02
C GLY A 70 -1.58 -18.92 -62.53
N GLY A 71 -1.15 -19.90 -61.74
CA GLY A 71 -0.15 -20.88 -62.14
C GLY A 71 -0.58 -21.74 -63.34
N GLU A 72 -1.83 -22.19 -63.43
CA GLU A 72 -2.30 -22.93 -64.61
C GLU A 72 -2.54 -22.03 -65.83
N VAL A 73 -3.00 -20.78 -65.65
CA VAL A 73 -3.06 -19.78 -66.73
C VAL A 73 -1.67 -19.55 -67.32
N GLN A 74 -0.64 -19.36 -66.50
CA GLN A 74 0.74 -19.20 -66.98
C GLN A 74 1.24 -20.45 -67.74
N LYS A 75 0.88 -21.66 -67.27
CA LYS A 75 1.19 -22.92 -67.98
C LYS A 75 0.44 -23.03 -69.31
N LEU A 76 -0.78 -22.51 -69.43
CA LEU A 76 -1.55 -22.51 -70.68
C LEU A 76 -1.03 -21.46 -71.67
N ASP A 77 -0.65 -20.29 -71.19
CA ASP A 77 -0.05 -19.22 -71.98
C ASP A 77 1.29 -19.66 -72.59
N GLU A 78 2.17 -20.31 -71.81
CA GLU A 78 3.42 -20.85 -72.34
C GLU A 78 3.20 -21.96 -73.38
N LYS A 79 2.22 -22.86 -73.16
CA LYS A 79 1.82 -23.86 -74.17
C LYS A 79 1.31 -23.19 -75.45
N HIS A 80 0.53 -22.10 -75.33
CA HIS A 80 0.03 -21.34 -76.47
C HIS A 80 1.16 -20.66 -77.23
N ARG A 81 2.07 -19.98 -76.52
CA ARG A 81 3.27 -19.34 -77.07
C ARG A 81 4.16 -20.33 -77.83
N VAL A 82 4.38 -21.54 -77.31
CA VAL A 82 5.12 -22.60 -78.01
C VAL A 82 4.39 -23.07 -79.28
N ALA A 83 3.06 -23.25 -79.20
CA ALA A 83 2.26 -23.64 -80.37
C ALA A 83 2.22 -22.55 -81.45
N GLU A 84 2.14 -21.28 -81.06
CA GLU A 84 2.18 -20.14 -81.99
C GLU A 84 3.52 -20.06 -82.73
N ASN A 85 4.64 -20.13 -81.99
CA ASN A 85 5.98 -20.15 -82.60
C ASN A 85 6.14 -21.30 -83.61
N LEU A 86 5.62 -22.49 -83.29
CA LEU A 86 5.62 -23.64 -84.21
C LEU A 86 4.76 -23.39 -85.46
N LEU A 87 3.60 -22.76 -85.33
CA LEU A 87 2.75 -22.38 -86.47
C LEU A 87 3.41 -21.29 -87.33
N GLN A 88 4.05 -20.30 -86.72
CA GLN A 88 4.83 -19.27 -87.42
C GLN A 88 5.99 -19.90 -88.21
N GLN A 89 6.76 -20.82 -87.60
CA GLN A 89 7.79 -21.58 -88.30
C GLN A 89 7.23 -22.37 -89.49
N LYS A 90 6.13 -23.11 -89.30
CA LYS A 90 5.51 -23.89 -90.38
C LYS A 90 5.00 -23.02 -91.52
N ASN A 91 4.52 -21.81 -91.23
CA ASN A 91 4.12 -20.85 -92.26
C ASN A 91 5.31 -20.32 -93.09
N LEU A 92 6.47 -20.09 -92.45
CA LEU A 92 7.71 -19.74 -93.15
C LEU A 92 8.23 -20.90 -94.01
N GLU A 93 8.19 -22.14 -93.51
CA GLU A 93 8.53 -23.33 -94.29
C GLU A 93 7.61 -23.52 -95.51
N MET A 94 6.29 -23.36 -95.34
CA MET A 94 5.33 -23.41 -96.45
C MET A 94 5.61 -22.34 -97.50
N LYS A 95 5.95 -21.11 -97.09
CA LYS A 95 6.31 -20.04 -98.03
C LYS A 95 7.57 -20.39 -98.82
N LYS A 96 8.62 -20.87 -98.16
CA LYS A 96 9.87 -21.31 -98.80
C LYS A 96 9.61 -22.40 -99.85
N LEU A 97 8.86 -23.44 -99.49
CA LEU A 97 8.46 -24.53 -100.40
C LEU A 97 7.59 -24.03 -101.57
N ALA A 98 6.72 -23.04 -101.34
CA ALA A 98 5.89 -22.44 -102.38
C ALA A 98 6.69 -21.58 -103.38
N ASP A 99 7.77 -20.95 -102.93
CA ASP A 99 8.68 -20.19 -103.78
C ASP A 99 9.63 -21.14 -104.55
N GLU A 100 10.25 -22.13 -103.88
CA GLU A 100 11.04 -23.20 -104.50
C GLU A 100 10.27 -23.96 -105.60
N LYS A 101 8.96 -24.19 -105.38
CA LYS A 101 8.09 -24.81 -106.38
C LYS A 101 7.92 -23.95 -107.64
N LYS A 102 7.92 -22.62 -107.54
CA LYS A 102 7.84 -21.72 -108.71
C LYS A 102 9.13 -21.81 -109.51
N ASP A 103 10.26 -21.75 -108.82
CA ASP A 103 11.59 -21.80 -109.43
C ASP A 103 11.82 -23.15 -110.12
N ALA A 104 11.39 -24.26 -109.51
CA ALA A 104 11.45 -25.59 -110.11
C ALA A 104 10.57 -25.70 -111.38
N VAL A 105 9.37 -25.12 -111.39
CA VAL A 105 8.49 -25.09 -112.58
C VAL A 105 9.06 -24.19 -113.68
N ALA A 106 9.67 -23.05 -113.33
CA ALA A 106 10.36 -22.19 -114.29
C ALA A 106 11.58 -22.88 -114.91
N ALA A 107 12.38 -23.57 -114.09
CA ALA A 107 13.52 -24.38 -114.54
C ALA A 107 13.09 -25.54 -115.45
N GLN A 108 12.00 -26.24 -115.11
CA GLN A 108 11.41 -27.29 -115.95
C GLN A 108 11.03 -26.73 -117.33
N PHE A 109 10.32 -25.60 -117.38
CA PHE A 109 9.92 -24.98 -118.64
C PHE A 109 11.12 -24.52 -119.49
N ALA A 110 12.17 -23.98 -118.86
CA ALA A 110 13.41 -23.60 -119.53
C ALA A 110 14.20 -24.82 -120.07
N ALA A 111 14.23 -25.93 -119.34
CA ALA A 111 14.82 -27.18 -119.79
C ALA A 111 14.04 -27.78 -120.98
N GLU A 112 12.71 -27.80 -120.90
CA GLU A 112 11.83 -28.29 -121.97
C GLU A 112 11.94 -27.45 -123.25
N ALA A 113 12.01 -26.12 -123.13
CA ALA A 113 12.31 -25.21 -124.23
C ALA A 113 13.73 -25.37 -124.80
N THR A 114 14.68 -25.87 -124.02
CA THR A 114 16.05 -26.14 -124.47
C THR A 114 16.14 -27.49 -125.18
N LEU A 115 15.48 -28.53 -124.69
CA LEU A 115 15.33 -29.81 -125.40
C LEU A 115 14.66 -29.60 -126.78
N ARG A 116 13.59 -28.79 -126.86
CA ARG A 116 12.97 -28.41 -128.15
C ARG A 116 13.95 -27.79 -129.14
N ARG A 117 14.92 -26.99 -128.67
CA ARG A 117 15.96 -26.38 -129.51
C ARG A 117 17.05 -27.38 -129.92
N VAL A 118 17.47 -28.27 -129.02
CA VAL A 118 18.46 -29.31 -129.33
C VAL A 118 17.92 -30.30 -130.36
N TYR A 119 16.68 -30.78 -130.20
CA TYR A 119 16.04 -31.67 -131.18
C TYR A 119 15.80 -31.01 -132.56
N ALA A 120 15.74 -29.68 -132.64
CA ALA A 120 15.61 -28.97 -133.91
C ALA A 120 16.95 -28.81 -134.67
N ASN A 121 18.08 -28.95 -133.98
CA ASN A 121 19.41 -28.62 -134.51
C ASN A 121 20.32 -29.84 -134.76
N GLN A 122 19.83 -31.07 -134.62
CA GLN A 122 20.65 -32.28 -134.85
C GLN A 122 20.82 -32.59 -136.34
N LYS A 123 21.85 -31.97 -136.94
CA LYS A 123 22.53 -32.47 -138.14
C LYS A 123 24.03 -32.21 -138.08
N ASP A 124 24.75 -33.26 -138.43
CA ASP A 124 26.16 -33.34 -138.84
C ASP A 124 27.21 -32.92 -137.77
N ASP A 125 28.28 -33.70 -137.69
CA ASP A 125 29.25 -33.64 -136.59
C ASP A 125 30.26 -32.49 -136.75
N GLU A 126 30.44 -31.68 -135.70
CA GLU A 126 31.71 -30.96 -135.47
C GLU A 126 32.51 -31.65 -134.38
N ASP A 127 33.76 -32.03 -134.70
CA ASP A 127 34.77 -32.47 -133.73
C ASP A 127 35.16 -31.30 -132.81
N VAL A 128 34.37 -31.08 -131.75
CA VAL A 128 34.63 -30.05 -130.73
C VAL A 128 36.03 -30.24 -130.15
N SER A 129 36.95 -29.36 -130.54
CA SER A 129 38.39 -29.50 -130.25
C SER A 129 38.64 -29.79 -128.77
N MET A 130 39.26 -30.93 -128.49
CA MET A 130 39.36 -31.48 -127.13
C MET A 130 40.12 -30.56 -126.16
N GLU A 131 41.04 -29.73 -126.64
CA GLU A 131 41.73 -28.74 -125.78
C GLU A 131 40.81 -27.58 -125.38
N SER A 132 39.76 -27.27 -126.17
CA SER A 132 38.74 -26.26 -125.84
C SER A 132 37.86 -26.68 -124.66
N THR A 133 37.55 -27.99 -124.53
CA THR A 133 36.84 -28.54 -123.37
C THR A 133 37.77 -28.85 -122.19
N ILE A 134 39.04 -29.19 -122.44
CA ILE A 134 40.04 -29.46 -121.40
C ILE A 134 40.58 -28.18 -120.74
N ALA A 135 40.74 -27.06 -121.46
CA ALA A 135 41.35 -25.84 -120.91
C ALA A 135 40.54 -25.20 -119.75
N PRO A 136 39.19 -25.12 -119.79
CA PRO A 136 38.39 -24.73 -118.62
C PRO A 136 38.62 -25.64 -117.42
N LEU A 137 38.61 -26.97 -117.61
CA LEU A 137 38.83 -27.94 -116.54
C LEU A 137 40.24 -27.82 -115.92
N LYS A 138 41.27 -27.55 -116.74
CA LYS A 138 42.64 -27.24 -116.26
C LYS A 138 42.66 -25.98 -115.38
N ALA A 139 41.90 -24.95 -115.73
CA ALA A 139 41.77 -23.72 -114.93
C ALA A 139 40.97 -23.96 -113.63
N GLU A 140 39.90 -24.74 -113.70
CA GLU A 140 39.04 -25.08 -112.56
C GLU A 140 39.79 -25.93 -111.51
N ILE A 141 40.58 -26.92 -111.96
CA ILE A 141 41.52 -27.66 -111.09
C ILE A 141 42.55 -26.74 -110.42
N LYS A 142 42.97 -25.65 -111.10
CA LYS A 142 43.88 -24.65 -110.52
C LYS A 142 43.15 -23.75 -109.49
N MET A 143 41.89 -23.39 -109.74
CA MET A 143 41.03 -22.68 -108.79
C MET A 143 40.84 -23.50 -107.51
N TYR A 144 40.40 -24.76 -107.61
CA TYR A 144 40.21 -25.64 -106.45
C TYR A 144 41.52 -25.86 -105.66
N LYS A 145 42.68 -25.95 -106.33
CA LYS A 145 43.98 -26.03 -105.63
C LYS A 145 44.31 -24.76 -104.82
N ASN A 146 43.97 -23.58 -105.33
CA ASN A 146 44.11 -22.32 -104.59
C ASN A 146 43.12 -22.24 -103.43
N GLU A 147 41.86 -22.64 -103.64
CA GLU A 147 40.81 -22.67 -102.62
C GLU A 147 41.18 -23.62 -101.46
N ILE A 148 41.64 -24.83 -101.76
CA ILE A 148 42.17 -25.78 -100.76
C ILE A 148 43.33 -25.17 -99.95
N ALA A 149 44.19 -24.37 -100.59
CA ALA A 149 45.28 -23.69 -99.89
C ALA A 149 44.80 -22.55 -98.97
N VAL A 150 43.74 -21.83 -99.33
CA VAL A 150 43.07 -20.83 -98.47
C VAL A 150 42.37 -21.52 -97.30
N LEU A 151 41.52 -22.51 -97.56
CA LEU A 151 40.83 -23.29 -96.53
C LEU A 151 41.80 -23.96 -95.54
N HIS A 152 42.99 -24.35 -95.98
CA HIS A 152 44.04 -24.87 -95.09
C HIS A 152 44.64 -23.77 -94.18
N GLN A 153 44.80 -22.54 -94.68
CA GLN A 153 45.22 -21.40 -93.86
C GLN A 153 44.14 -21.01 -92.85
N ASP A 154 42.86 -20.98 -93.27
CA ASP A 154 41.72 -20.68 -92.41
C ASP A 154 41.53 -21.72 -91.31
N LYS A 155 41.64 -23.01 -91.63
CA LYS A 155 41.68 -24.09 -90.63
C LYS A 155 42.79 -23.83 -89.60
N LYS A 156 43.99 -23.46 -90.05
CA LYS A 156 45.12 -23.15 -89.15
C LYS A 156 44.92 -21.84 -88.36
N ALA A 157 44.10 -20.91 -88.84
CA ALA A 157 43.69 -19.73 -88.09
C ALA A 157 42.67 -20.10 -87.00
N LEU A 158 41.65 -20.90 -87.34
CA LEU A 158 40.70 -21.49 -86.40
C LEU A 158 41.39 -22.28 -85.27
N GLU A 159 42.34 -23.15 -85.60
CA GLU A 159 43.10 -23.92 -84.60
C GLU A 159 43.86 -23.03 -83.59
N ARG A 160 44.37 -21.87 -84.01
CA ARG A 160 44.99 -20.88 -83.10
C ARG A 160 43.94 -20.16 -82.25
N LEU A 161 42.82 -19.77 -82.86
CA LEU A 161 41.72 -19.10 -82.16
C LEU A 161 41.10 -20.01 -81.09
N THR A 162 40.91 -21.30 -81.39
CA THR A 162 40.42 -22.30 -80.43
C THR A 162 41.38 -22.41 -79.24
N LYS A 163 42.69 -22.58 -79.48
CA LYS A 163 43.71 -22.64 -78.41
C LYS A 163 43.75 -21.37 -77.56
N SER A 164 43.59 -20.20 -78.17
CA SER A 164 43.50 -18.92 -77.46
C SER A 164 42.23 -18.78 -76.61
N LYS A 165 41.11 -19.41 -77.03
CA LYS A 165 39.87 -19.47 -76.25
C LYS A 165 39.94 -20.49 -75.12
N GLU A 166 40.58 -21.64 -75.35
CA GLU A 166 40.86 -22.66 -74.33
C GLU A 166 41.72 -22.09 -73.20
N SER A 167 42.80 -21.37 -73.53
CA SER A 167 43.63 -20.72 -72.50
C SER A 167 42.89 -19.63 -71.73
N ALA A 168 42.01 -18.86 -72.40
CA ALA A 168 41.19 -17.84 -71.75
C ALA A 168 40.11 -18.45 -70.83
N LEU A 169 39.51 -19.58 -71.23
CA LEU A 169 38.58 -20.35 -70.40
C LEU A 169 39.26 -20.89 -69.13
N ILE A 170 40.47 -21.45 -69.25
CA ILE A 170 41.23 -21.98 -68.11
C ILE A 170 41.57 -20.86 -67.11
N GLU A 171 41.92 -19.66 -67.58
CA GLU A 171 42.16 -18.51 -66.69
C GLU A 171 40.87 -18.00 -66.05
N ALA A 172 39.76 -17.89 -66.81
CA ALA A 172 38.46 -17.53 -66.25
C ALA A 172 38.00 -18.53 -65.18
N GLU A 173 38.24 -19.82 -65.39
CA GLU A 173 37.93 -20.90 -64.44
C GLU A 173 38.81 -20.81 -63.17
N ARG A 174 40.10 -20.46 -63.30
CA ARG A 174 41.00 -20.17 -62.17
C ARG A 174 40.49 -18.99 -61.34
N ILE A 175 40.10 -17.89 -62.01
CA ILE A 175 39.54 -16.69 -61.35
C ILE A 175 38.24 -17.04 -60.62
N LEU A 176 37.35 -17.82 -61.25
CA LEU A 176 36.06 -18.22 -60.67
C LEU A 176 36.24 -19.13 -59.44
N ARG A 177 37.14 -20.12 -59.49
CA ARG A 177 37.49 -20.93 -58.30
C ARG A 177 37.98 -20.06 -57.13
N SER A 178 38.89 -19.12 -57.41
CA SER A 178 39.42 -18.20 -56.41
C SER A 178 38.37 -17.22 -55.86
N ALA A 179 37.36 -16.85 -56.66
CA ALA A 179 36.22 -16.06 -56.20
C ALA A 179 35.28 -16.87 -55.30
N LEU A 180 35.02 -18.13 -55.63
CA LEU A 180 34.21 -19.06 -54.82
C LEU A 180 34.87 -19.34 -53.46
N GLU A 181 36.18 -19.56 -53.42
CA GLU A 181 36.94 -19.75 -52.18
C GLU A 181 36.84 -18.52 -51.27
N ARG A 182 36.98 -17.30 -51.82
CA ARG A 182 36.75 -16.06 -51.06
C ARG A 182 35.30 -15.92 -50.57
N ALA A 183 34.31 -16.35 -51.34
CA ALA A 183 32.91 -16.29 -50.93
C ALA A 183 32.64 -17.19 -49.71
N LEU A 184 33.16 -18.43 -49.71
CA LEU A 184 33.05 -19.35 -48.57
C LEU A 184 33.73 -18.80 -47.31
N ILE A 185 34.89 -18.15 -47.44
CA ILE A 185 35.57 -17.50 -46.30
C ILE A 185 34.72 -16.34 -45.75
N VAL A 186 34.05 -15.57 -46.61
CA VAL A 186 33.16 -14.48 -46.19
C VAL A 186 31.90 -15.03 -45.48
N GLU A 187 31.32 -16.13 -45.97
CA GLU A 187 30.19 -16.81 -45.32
C GLU A 187 30.56 -17.33 -43.92
N GLU A 188 31.71 -17.99 -43.77
CA GLU A 188 32.21 -18.46 -42.47
C GLU A 188 32.45 -17.30 -41.49
N VAL A 189 33.09 -16.21 -41.95
CA VAL A 189 33.29 -15.01 -41.12
C VAL A 189 31.97 -14.31 -40.77
N GLN A 190 30.95 -14.38 -41.64
CA GLN A 190 29.60 -13.89 -41.33
C GLN A 190 28.93 -14.76 -40.25
N ASN A 191 29.01 -16.08 -40.35
CA ASN A 191 28.50 -17.01 -39.34
C ASN A 191 29.15 -16.79 -37.97
N GLN A 192 30.49 -16.64 -37.93
CA GLN A 192 31.23 -16.28 -36.71
C GLN A 192 30.79 -14.92 -36.15
N ASN A 193 30.55 -13.93 -37.00
CA ASN A 193 30.03 -12.62 -36.56
C ASN A 193 28.61 -12.69 -35.98
N LEU A 194 27.74 -13.56 -36.49
CA LEU A 194 26.40 -13.77 -35.95
C LEU A 194 26.44 -14.42 -34.57
N GLU A 195 27.25 -15.46 -34.38
CA GLU A 195 27.41 -16.11 -33.08
C GLU A 195 28.11 -15.20 -32.05
N LEU A 196 29.11 -14.40 -32.44
CA LEU A 196 29.71 -13.39 -31.56
C LEU A 196 28.69 -12.31 -31.14
N ARG A 197 27.81 -11.85 -32.04
CA ARG A 197 26.73 -10.91 -31.69
C ARG A 197 25.77 -11.51 -30.66
N ARG A 198 25.42 -12.78 -30.83
CA ARG A 198 24.56 -13.53 -29.90
C ARG A 198 25.21 -13.71 -28.53
N GLN A 199 26.52 -13.99 -28.48
CA GLN A 199 27.27 -14.06 -27.21
C GLN A 199 27.32 -12.70 -26.50
N ILE A 200 27.49 -11.60 -27.25
CA ILE A 200 27.41 -10.24 -26.70
C ILE A 200 26.01 -9.96 -26.13
N GLU A 201 24.94 -10.35 -26.81
CA GLU A 201 23.55 -10.20 -26.34
C GLU A 201 23.28 -11.01 -25.05
N ILE A 202 23.76 -12.26 -24.99
CA ILE A 202 23.68 -13.11 -23.79
C ILE A 202 24.40 -12.42 -22.61
N CYS A 203 25.65 -12.01 -22.79
CA CYS A 203 26.40 -11.32 -21.75
C CYS A 203 25.78 -9.97 -21.34
N GLN A 204 25.02 -9.30 -22.21
CA GLN A 204 24.28 -8.08 -21.86
C GLN A 204 23.07 -8.37 -20.95
N GLU A 205 22.25 -9.39 -21.23
CA GLU A 205 21.16 -9.75 -20.29
C GLU A 205 21.70 -10.39 -19.01
N GLU A 206 22.79 -11.16 -19.05
CA GLU A 206 23.48 -11.66 -17.84
C GLU A 206 23.93 -10.52 -16.93
N ASN A 207 24.62 -9.50 -17.47
CA ASN A 207 25.00 -8.30 -16.70
C ASN A 207 23.77 -7.58 -16.13
N LYS A 208 22.72 -7.42 -16.93
CA LYS A 208 21.44 -6.81 -16.52
C LYS A 208 20.67 -7.64 -15.48
N ILE A 209 20.90 -8.95 -15.39
CA ILE A 209 20.42 -9.81 -14.28
C ILE A 209 21.30 -9.60 -13.04
N LEU A 210 22.62 -9.60 -13.18
CA LEU A 210 23.57 -9.36 -12.10
C LEU A 210 23.37 -7.97 -11.46
N GLU A 211 23.08 -6.93 -12.25
CA GLU A 211 22.74 -5.59 -11.77
C GLU A 211 21.47 -5.58 -10.91
N LYS A 212 20.40 -6.26 -11.35
CA LYS A 212 19.15 -6.41 -10.57
C LYS A 212 19.43 -7.10 -9.23
N THR A 213 20.17 -8.21 -9.26
CA THR A 213 20.56 -8.96 -8.05
C THR A 213 21.47 -8.14 -7.12
N ASN A 214 22.44 -7.41 -7.66
CA ASN A 214 23.33 -6.56 -6.88
C ASN A 214 22.56 -5.40 -6.23
N ARG A 215 21.66 -4.73 -6.97
CA ARG A 215 20.77 -3.70 -6.43
C ARG A 215 19.87 -4.24 -5.31
N GLN A 216 19.38 -5.48 -5.43
CA GLN A 216 18.61 -6.11 -4.36
C GLN A 216 19.47 -6.41 -3.11
N LYS A 217 20.72 -6.87 -3.28
CA LYS A 217 21.66 -7.07 -2.17
C LYS A 217 22.04 -5.76 -1.48
N VAL A 218 22.23 -4.68 -2.23
CA VAL A 218 22.46 -3.33 -1.65
C VAL A 218 21.27 -2.89 -0.79
N LEU A 219 20.04 -3.05 -1.29
CA LEU A 219 18.80 -2.77 -0.52
C LEU A 219 18.60 -3.68 0.71
N GLU A 220 19.28 -4.82 0.78
CA GLU A 220 19.30 -5.70 1.96
C GLU A 220 20.38 -5.25 2.96
N ILE A 221 21.58 -4.91 2.48
CA ILE A 221 22.66 -4.33 3.28
C ILE A 221 22.21 -3.01 3.92
N GLU A 222 21.54 -2.12 3.18
CA GLU A 222 21.00 -0.85 3.70
C GLU A 222 20.03 -1.06 4.88
N LYS A 223 19.17 -2.09 4.82
CA LYS A 223 18.26 -2.45 5.93
C LYS A 223 19.02 -3.00 7.12
N LEU A 224 20.01 -3.87 6.88
CA LEU A 224 20.85 -4.40 7.95
C LEU A 224 21.62 -3.27 8.65
N SER A 225 22.18 -2.31 7.90
CA SER A 225 22.81 -1.11 8.45
C SER A 225 21.85 -0.27 9.29
N GLN A 226 20.59 -0.10 8.86
CA GLN A 226 19.57 0.58 9.66
C GLN A 226 19.31 -0.16 10.99
N THR A 227 19.13 -1.49 10.95
CA THR A 227 18.93 -2.27 12.20
C THR A 227 20.16 -2.28 13.12
N ILE A 228 21.37 -2.13 12.57
CA ILE A 228 22.59 -1.97 13.37
C ILE A 228 22.56 -0.62 14.09
N GLN A 229 22.23 0.47 13.39
CA GLN A 229 22.12 1.79 14.01
C GLN A 229 21.04 1.83 15.11
N GLU A 230 19.86 1.23 14.87
CA GLU A 230 18.80 1.10 15.88
C GLU A 230 19.28 0.36 17.14
N LEU A 231 20.10 -0.69 16.96
CA LEU A 231 20.70 -1.44 18.07
C LEU A 231 21.81 -0.64 18.79
N GLU A 232 22.62 0.13 18.08
CA GLU A 232 23.63 1.02 18.67
C GLU A 232 22.97 2.12 19.51
N GLU A 233 21.91 2.75 19.01
CA GLU A 233 21.11 3.73 19.76
C GLU A 233 20.47 3.09 21.01
N ALA A 234 19.91 1.87 20.88
CA ALA A 234 19.37 1.12 22.01
C ALA A 234 20.44 0.75 23.06
N ILE A 235 21.67 0.45 22.63
CA ILE A 235 22.82 0.18 23.52
C ILE A 235 23.23 1.46 24.27
N LEU A 236 23.26 2.62 23.60
CA LEU A 236 23.56 3.91 24.23
C LEU A 236 22.52 4.28 25.29
N VAL A 237 21.22 4.14 24.97
CA VAL A 237 20.11 4.37 25.93
C VAL A 237 20.18 3.36 27.09
N GLY A 238 20.47 2.09 26.82
CA GLY A 238 20.68 1.06 27.83
C GLY A 238 21.86 1.37 28.77
N GLY A 239 22.96 1.90 28.22
CA GLY A 239 24.12 2.36 28.98
C GLY A 239 23.80 3.53 29.92
N ALA A 240 23.03 4.51 29.43
CA ALA A 240 22.54 5.62 30.25
C ALA A 240 21.63 5.13 31.39
N ALA A 241 20.68 4.24 31.10
CA ALA A 241 19.81 3.63 32.11
C ALA A 241 20.61 2.82 33.15
N ALA A 242 21.62 2.05 32.72
CA ALA A 242 22.49 1.30 33.61
C ALA A 242 23.31 2.21 34.54
N ASN A 243 23.75 3.38 34.09
CA ASN A 243 24.40 4.38 34.92
C ASN A 243 23.44 4.97 35.97
N SER A 244 22.23 5.36 35.59
CA SER A 244 21.19 5.80 36.54
C SER A 244 20.88 4.74 37.60
N ILE A 245 20.85 3.46 37.24
CA ILE A 245 20.68 2.35 38.19
C ILE A 245 21.87 2.23 39.16
N ARG A 246 23.11 2.42 38.67
CA ARG A 246 24.33 2.44 39.51
C ARG A 246 24.27 3.58 40.53
N ASP A 247 23.86 4.77 40.13
CA ASP A 247 23.73 5.93 41.04
C ASP A 247 22.60 5.78 42.05
N CYS A 248 21.42 5.29 41.65
CA CYS A 248 20.36 4.95 42.60
C CYS A 248 20.83 3.89 43.61
N ARG A 249 21.61 2.88 43.18
CA ARG A 249 22.19 1.85 44.06
C ARG A 249 23.23 2.45 45.02
N ARG A 250 24.00 3.45 44.60
CA ARG A 250 24.94 4.21 45.44
C ARG A 250 24.18 5.03 46.51
N GLN A 251 23.16 5.80 46.10
CA GLN A 251 22.31 6.56 47.02
C GLN A 251 21.61 5.67 48.05
N ILE A 252 21.04 4.53 47.63
CA ILE A 252 20.45 3.53 48.52
C ILE A 252 21.48 2.99 49.52
N SER A 253 22.74 2.84 49.12
CA SER A 253 23.82 2.39 50.00
C SER A 253 24.22 3.45 51.03
N GLN A 254 24.22 4.73 50.65
CA GLN A 254 24.46 5.87 51.54
C GLN A 254 23.33 6.00 52.58
N LEU A 255 22.08 6.06 52.13
CA LEU A 255 20.87 6.08 52.98
C LEU A 255 20.81 4.87 53.94
N ARG A 256 21.37 3.72 53.56
CA ARG A 256 21.49 2.53 54.43
C ARG A 256 22.55 2.67 55.51
N GLU A 257 23.60 3.47 55.36
CA GLU A 257 24.53 3.78 56.47
C GLU A 257 23.96 4.88 57.36
N GLU A 258 23.36 5.93 56.79
CA GLU A 258 22.66 6.98 57.53
C GLU A 258 21.52 6.42 58.40
N LYS A 259 20.72 5.50 57.85
CA LYS A 259 19.75 4.75 58.65
C LYS A 259 20.42 4.04 59.82
N ARG A 260 21.57 3.38 59.60
CA ARG A 260 22.29 2.65 60.65
C ARG A 260 22.98 3.58 61.66
N THR A 261 23.39 4.80 61.32
CA THR A 261 23.86 5.79 62.32
C THR A 261 22.68 6.29 63.16
N LEU A 262 21.57 6.66 62.52
CA LEU A 262 20.34 7.08 63.21
C LEU A 262 19.74 5.99 64.10
N GLU A 263 19.79 4.71 63.71
CA GLU A 263 19.37 3.58 64.55
C GLU A 263 20.26 3.41 65.80
N ARG A 264 21.59 3.56 65.65
CA ARG A 264 22.54 3.56 66.78
C ARG A 264 22.28 4.75 67.72
N GLU A 265 21.96 5.93 67.17
CA GLU A 265 21.66 7.15 67.94
C GLU A 265 20.32 7.08 68.66
N LEU A 266 19.27 6.60 67.98
CA LEU A 266 17.98 6.34 68.60
C LEU A 266 18.10 5.31 69.75
N ALA A 267 18.98 4.32 69.63
CA ALA A 267 19.27 3.41 70.73
C ALA A 267 19.95 4.12 71.93
N ARG A 268 20.95 4.98 71.68
CA ARG A 268 21.57 5.82 72.75
C ARG A 268 20.54 6.72 73.42
N VAL A 269 19.70 7.40 72.64
CA VAL A 269 18.65 8.30 73.15
C VAL A 269 17.59 7.53 73.96
N LYS A 270 17.18 6.33 73.53
CA LYS A 270 16.31 5.45 74.33
C LYS A 270 16.93 5.06 75.67
N VAL A 271 18.24 4.73 75.70
CA VAL A 271 18.94 4.43 76.97
C VAL A 271 19.01 5.67 77.87
N LEU A 272 19.29 6.86 77.31
CA LEU A 272 19.28 8.11 78.07
C LEU A 272 17.88 8.46 78.60
N ALA A 273 16.84 8.34 77.78
CA ALA A 273 15.45 8.57 78.18
C ALA A 273 15.01 7.59 79.29
N ASN A 274 15.38 6.32 79.21
CA ASN A 274 15.14 5.34 80.27
C ASN A 274 15.89 5.70 81.56
N ARG A 275 17.14 6.18 81.48
CA ARG A 275 17.90 6.66 82.66
C ARG A 275 17.24 7.89 83.29
N VAL A 276 16.82 8.87 82.50
CA VAL A 276 16.09 10.06 83.00
C VAL A 276 14.75 9.66 83.62
N ALA A 277 13.99 8.74 82.99
CA ALA A 277 12.75 8.22 83.55
C ALA A 277 12.96 7.51 84.90
N ILE A 278 14.07 6.79 85.08
CA ILE A 278 14.43 6.19 86.37
C ILE A 278 14.81 7.25 87.42
N VAL A 279 15.54 8.31 87.04
CA VAL A 279 15.86 9.43 87.95
C VAL A 279 14.58 10.13 88.41
N VAL A 280 13.72 10.53 87.47
CA VAL A 280 12.43 11.18 87.78
C VAL A 280 11.53 10.23 88.59
N ALA A 281 11.49 8.93 88.29
CA ALA A 281 10.72 7.97 89.08
C ALA A 281 11.24 7.80 90.52
N ASN A 282 12.52 8.11 90.80
CA ASN A 282 13.05 8.16 92.15
C ASN A 282 12.77 9.51 92.84
N GLU A 283 12.82 10.63 92.12
CA GLU A 283 12.43 11.96 92.63
C GLU A 283 10.96 12.03 93.06
N TRP A 284 10.10 11.17 92.50
CA TRP A 284 8.66 11.08 92.78
C TRP A 284 8.29 10.06 93.87
N LYS A 285 9.27 9.64 94.68
CA LYS A 285 9.07 8.82 95.87
C LYS A 285 8.91 9.69 97.12
N ASP A 286 8.15 9.18 98.08
CA ASP A 286 8.05 9.75 99.43
C ASP A 286 9.28 9.41 100.30
N GLU A 287 9.31 9.95 101.52
CA GLU A 287 10.37 9.72 102.53
C GLU A 287 10.50 8.24 102.95
N ASN A 288 9.56 7.37 102.55
CA ASN A 288 9.58 5.91 102.76
C ASN A 288 9.89 5.14 101.46
N ASP A 289 10.51 5.80 100.47
CA ASP A 289 10.95 5.24 99.18
C ASP A 289 9.79 4.74 98.27
N LYS A 290 8.54 5.19 98.54
CA LYS A 290 7.33 4.76 97.81
C LYS A 290 6.85 5.82 96.82
N VAL A 291 6.64 5.43 95.57
CA VAL A 291 6.03 6.32 94.55
C VAL A 291 4.55 6.54 94.88
N MET A 292 4.09 7.80 94.86
CA MET A 292 2.68 8.15 95.09
C MET A 292 1.75 7.36 94.13
N PRO A 293 0.74 6.63 94.63
CA PRO A 293 -0.14 5.84 93.76
C PRO A 293 -0.87 6.72 92.74
N VAL A 294 -0.88 6.30 91.47
CA VAL A 294 -1.47 7.08 90.35
C VAL A 294 -2.94 7.49 90.61
N LYS A 295 -3.72 6.65 91.31
CA LYS A 295 -5.09 6.98 91.72
C LYS A 295 -5.15 8.14 92.70
N GLN A 296 -4.24 8.18 93.68
CA GLN A 296 -4.15 9.26 94.68
C GLN A 296 -3.73 10.56 93.99
N TRP A 297 -2.66 10.52 93.18
CA TRP A 297 -2.18 11.68 92.43
C TRP A 297 -3.25 12.29 91.50
N LEU A 298 -4.07 11.46 90.84
CA LEU A 298 -5.17 11.95 89.99
C LEU A 298 -6.27 12.63 90.80
N GLU A 299 -6.58 12.14 92.00
CA GLU A 299 -7.61 12.71 92.87
C GLU A 299 -7.11 13.99 93.57
N ASP A 300 -5.84 14.03 94.00
CA ASP A 300 -5.21 15.24 94.53
C ASP A 300 -5.08 16.33 93.46
N ARG A 301 -4.71 15.97 92.23
CA ARG A 301 -4.70 16.90 91.09
C ARG A 301 -6.11 17.43 90.78
N ARG A 302 -7.14 16.59 90.92
CA ARG A 302 -8.56 16.99 90.77
C ARG A 302 -9.00 17.92 91.89
N LEU A 303 -8.61 17.66 93.14
CA LEU A 303 -8.84 18.54 94.29
C LEU A 303 -8.19 19.90 94.08
N LEU A 304 -6.90 19.95 93.73
CA LEU A 304 -6.18 21.20 93.43
C LEU A 304 -6.79 21.97 92.26
N GLN A 305 -7.30 21.27 91.24
CA GLN A 305 -7.99 21.90 90.10
C GLN A 305 -9.36 22.50 90.51
N ALA A 306 -10.10 21.83 91.40
CA ALA A 306 -11.33 22.37 91.97
C ALA A 306 -11.08 23.54 92.94
N GLU A 307 -10.02 23.46 93.75
CA GLU A 307 -9.56 24.51 94.66
C GLU A 307 -9.15 25.78 93.87
N MET A 308 -8.37 25.61 92.80
CA MET A 308 -8.05 26.70 91.87
C MET A 308 -9.30 27.33 91.25
N GLN A 309 -10.31 26.53 90.87
CA GLN A 309 -11.55 27.08 90.32
C GLN A 309 -12.34 27.85 91.39
N ARG A 310 -12.46 27.32 92.61
CA ARG A 310 -13.06 28.00 93.77
C ARG A 310 -12.39 29.35 94.06
N LEU A 311 -11.05 29.42 93.93
CA LEU A 311 -10.29 30.67 94.08
C LEU A 311 -10.57 31.67 92.94
N LYS A 312 -10.69 31.23 91.69
CA LYS A 312 -11.12 32.07 90.55
C LYS A 312 -12.54 32.60 90.74
N ASP A 313 -13.46 31.75 91.17
CA ASP A 313 -14.86 32.13 91.41
C ASP A 313 -14.94 33.16 92.53
N LYS A 314 -14.20 32.95 93.65
CA LYS A 314 -14.09 33.89 94.76
C LYS A 314 -13.46 35.23 94.34
N LEU A 315 -12.40 35.21 93.52
CA LEU A 315 -11.81 36.43 92.94
C LEU A 315 -12.85 37.22 92.12
N SER A 316 -13.63 36.54 91.28
CA SER A 316 -14.68 37.19 90.48
C SER A 316 -15.79 37.82 91.33
N VAL A 317 -16.06 37.30 92.53
CA VAL A 317 -16.99 37.89 93.50
C VAL A 317 -16.34 39.13 94.13
N SER A 318 -15.10 39.03 94.61
CA SER A 318 -14.36 40.17 95.16
C SER A 318 -14.23 41.33 94.17
N GLU A 319 -13.97 41.06 92.89
CA GLU A 319 -13.98 42.08 91.84
C GLU A 319 -15.35 42.78 91.69
N ARG A 320 -16.45 42.01 91.74
CA ARG A 320 -17.81 42.55 91.63
C ARG A 320 -18.18 43.39 92.86
N THR A 321 -17.78 42.96 94.05
CA THR A 321 -17.94 43.74 95.29
C THR A 321 -17.13 45.03 95.21
N ALA A 322 -15.86 44.99 94.83
CA ALA A 322 -15.02 46.19 94.69
C ALA A 322 -15.56 47.17 93.63
N LYS A 323 -16.12 46.67 92.51
CA LYS A 323 -16.82 47.50 91.51
C LYS A 323 -18.09 48.14 92.07
N ALA A 324 -18.87 47.43 92.89
CA ALA A 324 -20.06 47.99 93.56
C ALA A 324 -19.70 49.00 94.66
N GLU A 325 -18.65 48.76 95.43
CA GLU A 325 -18.09 49.70 96.41
C GLU A 325 -17.55 50.97 95.75
N GLY A 326 -16.91 50.85 94.58
CA GLY A 326 -16.54 51.99 93.73
C GLY A 326 -17.75 52.84 93.33
N GLN A 327 -18.81 52.21 92.80
CA GLN A 327 -20.05 52.91 92.47
C GLN A 327 -20.74 53.56 93.69
N LEU A 328 -20.63 52.95 94.88
CA LEU A 328 -21.08 53.53 96.14
C LEU A 328 -20.24 54.74 96.55
N LYS A 329 -18.91 54.64 96.45
CA LYS A 329 -17.97 55.75 96.68
C LYS A 329 -18.26 56.95 95.77
N ASP A 330 -18.54 56.71 94.49
CA ASP A 330 -18.90 57.78 93.54
C ASP A 330 -20.27 58.39 93.86
N LYS A 331 -21.26 57.58 94.26
CA LYS A 331 -22.55 58.09 94.77
C LYS A 331 -22.41 58.91 96.05
N PHE A 332 -21.53 58.51 96.98
CA PHE A 332 -21.23 59.29 98.17
C PHE A 332 -20.48 60.58 97.84
N LYS A 333 -19.53 60.55 96.88
CA LYS A 333 -18.81 61.74 96.40
C LYS A 333 -19.76 62.75 95.72
N LEU A 334 -20.73 62.27 94.93
CA LEU A 334 -21.78 63.12 94.37
C LEU A 334 -22.70 63.71 95.45
N ARG A 335 -23.11 62.92 96.45
CA ARG A 335 -23.90 63.43 97.58
C ARG A 335 -23.15 64.46 98.43
N LEU A 336 -21.86 64.24 98.66
CA LEU A 336 -21.00 65.18 99.38
C LEU A 336 -20.93 66.51 98.62
N LYS A 337 -20.67 66.46 97.31
CA LYS A 337 -20.64 67.66 96.47
C LYS A 337 -21.98 68.42 96.46
N ILE A 338 -23.12 67.73 96.37
CA ILE A 338 -24.45 68.36 96.45
C ILE A 338 -24.68 69.04 97.82
N LEU A 339 -24.12 68.48 98.91
CA LEU A 339 -24.14 69.09 100.25
C LEU A 339 -23.23 70.31 100.35
N GLU A 340 -22.03 70.25 99.78
CA GLU A 340 -21.09 71.38 99.68
C GLU A 340 -21.69 72.53 98.86
N ASP A 341 -22.19 72.23 97.66
CA ASP A 341 -22.87 73.19 96.77
C ASP A 341 -24.13 73.78 97.45
N GLY A 342 -24.90 72.97 98.16
CA GLY A 342 -26.09 73.41 98.91
C GLY A 342 -25.76 74.32 100.11
N LEU A 343 -24.68 74.06 100.84
CA LEU A 343 -24.22 74.88 101.96
C LEU A 343 -23.75 76.27 101.48
N ASN A 344 -23.11 76.34 100.32
CA ASN A 344 -22.65 77.58 99.69
C ASN A 344 -23.80 78.52 99.27
N HIS A 345 -25.03 78.02 99.14
CA HIS A 345 -26.21 78.80 98.73
C HIS A 345 -27.11 79.30 99.87
N VAL A 346 -26.76 79.03 101.15
CA VAL A 346 -27.57 79.46 102.32
C VAL A 346 -26.85 80.47 103.23
N SER A 347 -25.53 80.59 103.13
CA SER A 347 -24.71 81.48 103.98
C SER A 347 -24.69 82.97 103.51
N SER A 348 -25.86 83.60 103.32
CA SER A 348 -25.92 85.01 102.86
C SER A 348 -27.15 85.85 103.30
N ILE A 349 -27.70 85.62 104.50
CA ILE A 349 -28.64 86.52 105.20
C ILE A 349 -28.21 86.65 106.68
N SER A 350 -28.40 87.83 107.30
CA SER A 350 -27.81 88.17 108.61
C SER A 350 -28.73 88.99 109.52
N ILE A 351 -28.64 88.78 110.85
CA ILE A 351 -29.08 89.71 111.94
C ILE A 351 -30.63 89.87 112.03
N ASN A 352 -31.36 89.68 113.14
CA ASN A 352 -31.18 90.04 114.57
C ASN A 352 -32.09 89.16 115.49
N PRO A 353 -32.15 89.33 116.83
CA PRO A 353 -32.91 88.46 117.75
C PRO A 353 -34.29 88.99 118.22
N ASN A 354 -34.99 88.14 119.01
CA ASN A 354 -36.21 88.34 119.83
C ASN A 354 -37.61 88.13 119.17
N ALA A 355 -38.59 87.83 120.04
CA ALA A 355 -40.05 87.75 119.84
C ALA A 355 -40.70 86.51 119.18
N SER A 356 -40.70 85.38 119.92
CA SER A 356 -41.88 84.61 120.43
C SER A 356 -43.07 84.14 119.54
N TYR A 357 -43.59 82.96 119.94
CA TYR A 357 -44.90 82.33 119.63
C TYR A 357 -45.16 81.77 118.19
N GLY A 358 -45.71 80.55 118.10
CA GLY A 358 -46.23 79.99 116.84
C GLY A 358 -46.25 78.45 116.71
N SER A 359 -47.26 77.79 117.29
CA SER A 359 -47.68 76.41 116.90
C SER A 359 -48.60 76.50 115.65
N PRO A 360 -48.85 75.45 114.81
CA PRO A 360 -48.94 74.04 115.23
C PRO A 360 -48.45 72.91 114.27
N LYS A 361 -48.45 71.70 114.86
CA LYS A 361 -48.49 70.34 114.26
C LYS A 361 -49.74 70.12 113.35
N PRO A 362 -49.95 68.98 112.63
CA PRO A 362 -49.30 67.65 112.69
C PRO A 362 -48.96 67.08 111.27
N GLU A 363 -48.96 65.79 110.84
CA GLU A 363 -49.28 64.44 111.39
C GLU A 363 -48.66 63.30 110.51
N LYS A 364 -49.06 62.03 110.77
CA LYS A 364 -49.14 60.82 109.89
C LYS A 364 -48.11 60.69 108.73
N SER A 365 -47.05 59.88 108.77
CA SER A 365 -46.85 58.45 109.15
C SER A 365 -47.38 57.40 108.14
N SER A 366 -46.49 56.59 107.57
CA SER A 366 -46.87 55.40 106.78
C SER A 366 -45.89 54.21 106.93
N ASN A 367 -46.47 53.10 107.42
CA ASN A 367 -46.19 51.69 107.13
C ASN A 367 -44.85 51.05 107.55
N ILE A 368 -44.95 50.09 108.48
CA ILE A 368 -43.90 49.18 108.94
C ILE A 368 -44.48 47.74 109.01
N LEU A 369 -43.70 46.75 108.54
CA LEU A 369 -43.86 45.28 108.66
C LEU A 369 -45.00 44.51 107.93
N GLY A 370 -44.69 43.23 107.67
CA GLY A 370 -45.60 42.15 107.21
C GLY A 370 -45.38 41.70 105.76
N PHE A 371 -45.30 40.40 105.40
CA PHE A 371 -45.18 39.16 106.18
C PHE A 371 -44.57 38.03 105.28
N LEU A 372 -44.18 36.88 105.85
CA LEU A 372 -43.58 35.73 105.13
C LEU A 372 -44.56 34.55 104.96
N THR A 373 -44.76 34.00 103.75
CA THR A 373 -45.29 32.62 103.56
C THR A 373 -44.90 31.93 102.24
N SER A 374 -43.95 31.00 102.39
CA SER A 374 -43.70 29.71 101.71
C SER A 374 -44.70 29.07 100.69
N THR A 375 -44.10 28.21 99.84
CA THR A 375 -44.70 27.13 98.98
C THR A 375 -45.35 27.59 97.66
N SER A 376 -45.47 26.81 96.58
CA SER A 376 -45.16 25.38 96.30
C SER A 376 -44.80 25.16 94.81
N GLY A 377 -44.24 24.00 94.41
CA GLY A 377 -44.06 23.65 92.99
C GLY A 377 -43.12 22.46 92.69
N LEU A 378 -43.67 21.27 92.44
CA LEU A 378 -42.93 20.02 92.20
C LEU A 378 -43.37 19.31 90.90
N LYS A 379 -42.44 19.07 89.96
CA LYS A 379 -42.39 17.96 88.97
C LYS A 379 -41.30 18.24 87.91
N LYS A 380 -40.68 17.27 87.23
CA LYS A 380 -40.15 15.93 87.57
C LYS A 380 -39.54 15.34 86.27
N ARG A 381 -38.51 14.48 86.42
CA ARG A 381 -38.15 13.40 85.47
C ARG A 381 -37.66 13.79 84.06
N SER A 382 -36.35 13.63 83.85
CA SER A 382 -35.92 12.57 82.93
C SER A 382 -34.70 11.83 83.49
N THR A 383 -34.53 10.58 83.05
CA THR A 383 -33.49 9.61 83.43
C THR A 383 -33.38 8.67 82.23
N SER A 384 -32.19 8.44 81.66
CA SER A 384 -31.32 7.37 82.17
C SER A 384 -29.82 7.57 81.89
N GLN A 385 -29.02 6.97 82.76
CA GLN A 385 -27.63 6.56 82.50
C GLN A 385 -27.60 5.03 82.17
N PRO A 386 -26.47 4.32 82.19
CA PRO A 386 -25.38 4.37 81.20
C PRO A 386 -24.98 2.96 80.70
N ARG A 387 -24.02 2.88 79.76
CA ARG A 387 -22.87 1.98 79.89
C ARG A 387 -21.73 2.35 78.95
N ALA A 388 -20.50 2.13 79.42
CA ALA A 388 -19.28 2.25 78.64
C ALA A 388 -18.31 1.16 79.10
N SER A 389 -17.53 0.60 78.18
CA SER A 389 -16.24 -0.05 78.49
C SER A 389 -15.47 -0.44 77.22
N THR A 390 -14.28 0.14 77.03
CA THR A 390 -13.09 -0.46 76.37
C THR A 390 -13.18 -0.84 74.87
N ILE A 391 -12.09 -0.84 74.07
CA ILE A 391 -10.64 -0.70 74.35
C ILE A 391 -9.90 0.00 73.17
N SER A 392 -8.67 0.46 73.40
CA SER A 392 -7.52 0.81 72.50
C SER A 392 -7.71 0.90 70.95
N THR A 393 -7.07 1.80 70.17
CA THR A 393 -5.97 2.78 70.38
C THR A 393 -5.89 3.81 69.23
N SER A 394 -5.13 4.91 69.37
CA SER A 394 -4.85 5.93 68.31
C SER A 394 -3.99 5.39 67.15
N SER A 395 -4.17 5.71 65.85
CA SER A 395 -4.16 7.01 65.11
C SER A 395 -2.74 7.63 64.95
N PRO A 396 -2.36 8.39 63.87
CA PRO A 396 -3.16 8.88 62.73
C PRO A 396 -2.48 8.99 61.30
N LEU A 397 -3.25 9.53 60.32
CA LEU A 397 -2.88 10.42 59.15
C LEU A 397 -2.46 9.93 57.72
N GLN A 398 -3.33 10.32 56.74
CA GLN A 398 -3.11 10.85 55.36
C GLN A 398 -2.52 10.03 54.18
N ARG A 399 -3.36 9.76 53.14
CA ARG A 399 -3.30 10.36 51.76
C ARG A 399 -4.61 10.07 50.94
N PRO A 400 -4.82 10.54 49.67
CA PRO A 400 -6.09 11.20 49.28
C PRO A 400 -7.08 10.44 48.34
N ARG A 401 -8.14 11.17 47.92
CA ARG A 401 -9.34 10.78 47.14
C ARG A 401 -9.12 10.52 45.63
N ALA A 402 -10.14 9.90 45.01
CA ALA A 402 -10.39 9.85 43.55
C ALA A 402 -11.88 10.03 43.21
N THR A 403 -12.19 10.34 41.94
CA THR A 403 -13.52 10.49 41.27
C THR A 403 -13.27 10.26 39.75
N SER A 404 -13.97 9.45 38.92
CA SER A 404 -15.42 9.20 38.69
C SER A 404 -16.18 10.45 38.21
N GLY A 405 -16.94 10.52 37.09
CA GLY A 405 -17.29 9.59 35.99
C GLY A 405 -18.36 10.27 35.07
N GLU A 406 -18.86 9.76 33.92
CA GLU A 406 -18.49 8.60 33.08
C GLU A 406 -19.23 8.63 31.69
N ASN A 407 -18.63 8.05 30.63
CA ASN A 407 -19.23 7.40 29.42
C ASN A 407 -20.11 8.12 28.34
N MET A 408 -20.10 7.50 27.14
CA MET A 408 -21.16 7.42 26.07
C MET A 408 -21.26 8.53 24.95
N VAL A 409 -21.64 8.28 23.66
CA VAL A 409 -21.14 7.33 22.60
C VAL A 409 -21.79 7.61 21.19
N ARG A 410 -21.13 7.17 20.08
CA ARG A 410 -21.59 7.13 18.63
C ARG A 410 -21.73 8.51 17.93
N LYS A 411 -21.15 8.77 16.74
CA LYS A 411 -21.28 8.19 15.36
C LYS A 411 -22.67 8.45 14.74
N LYS A 412 -22.84 9.20 13.63
CA LYS A 412 -22.25 9.14 12.25
C LYS A 412 -22.51 7.83 11.50
N LEU A 413 -23.33 7.92 10.45
CA LEU A 413 -23.19 7.27 9.13
C LEU A 413 -23.51 8.36 8.09
N TRP A 414 -22.82 8.62 6.96
CA TRP A 414 -22.02 7.88 5.96
C TRP A 414 -22.75 7.62 4.64
N ALA A 415 -21.95 7.51 3.57
CA ALA A 415 -22.30 7.19 2.17
C ALA A 415 -22.96 8.35 1.37
N SER A 416 -22.81 8.45 0.04
CA SER A 416 -22.05 7.57 -0.88
C SER A 416 -21.70 8.24 -2.21
N ARG A 417 -20.50 7.94 -2.77
CA ARG A 417 -20.43 7.07 -3.96
C ARG A 417 -19.01 6.64 -4.35
N CYS A 418 -18.85 5.34 -4.50
CA CYS A 418 -17.98 4.70 -5.50
C CYS A 418 -18.76 3.51 -6.10
N LYS A 419 -18.55 3.21 -7.37
CA LYS A 419 -19.05 2.00 -8.06
C LYS A 419 -18.05 1.71 -9.21
N VAL A 420 -17.17 0.70 -9.21
CA VAL A 420 -17.17 -0.72 -8.76
C VAL A 420 -17.72 -1.68 -9.83
N ALA A 421 -17.10 -2.87 -9.89
CA ALA A 421 -17.21 -4.00 -10.84
C ALA A 421 -16.18 -3.94 -12.00
N ASP A 422 -15.22 -4.88 -12.17
CA ASP A 422 -15.23 -6.38 -12.06
C ASP A 422 -15.87 -7.06 -13.28
N SER A 423 -15.43 -8.23 -13.77
CA SER A 423 -14.24 -9.08 -13.56
C SER A 423 -14.24 -10.24 -14.59
N ASN A 424 -13.17 -11.04 -14.70
CA ASN A 424 -13.18 -12.52 -14.51
C ASN A 424 -11.90 -13.23 -14.99
N GLU A 425 -11.61 -14.38 -14.37
CA GLU A 425 -10.48 -15.25 -14.73
C GLU A 425 -10.75 -16.14 -15.95
N LYS A 426 -9.68 -16.62 -16.60
CA LYS A 426 -9.46 -18.07 -16.71
C LYS A 426 -8.02 -18.44 -17.07
N GLU A 427 -7.53 -19.46 -16.37
CA GLU A 427 -6.26 -20.14 -16.58
C GLU A 427 -6.50 -21.49 -17.28
N ASN A 428 -5.66 -21.87 -18.27
CA ASN A 428 -5.24 -23.25 -18.59
C ASN A 428 -4.35 -23.31 -19.86
N ALA A 429 -3.47 -24.33 -19.89
CA ALA A 429 -2.80 -24.92 -21.07
C ALA A 429 -1.79 -24.11 -21.94
N GLU A 430 -0.50 -24.34 -21.63
CA GLU A 430 0.60 -24.74 -22.55
C GLU A 430 1.17 -23.86 -23.70
N MET A 431 2.46 -24.13 -23.98
CA MET A 431 3.24 -23.94 -25.23
C MET A 431 3.75 -22.54 -25.67
N LYS A 432 5.06 -22.38 -25.44
CA LYS A 432 6.13 -22.02 -26.42
C LYS A 432 6.27 -20.59 -27.04
N VAL A 433 7.45 -20.02 -26.72
CA VAL A 433 8.53 -19.58 -27.66
C VAL A 433 8.39 -18.26 -28.47
N ASN A 434 9.36 -17.36 -28.21
CA ASN A 434 9.91 -16.25 -29.03
C ASN A 434 8.95 -15.12 -29.47
N GLY A 435 9.51 -13.94 -29.85
CA GLY A 435 8.65 -12.88 -30.42
C GLY A 435 9.21 -11.50 -30.81
N ASP A 436 10.48 -11.18 -30.54
CA ASP A 436 11.19 -10.02 -31.16
C ASP A 436 10.60 -8.60 -30.88
N SER A 437 11.07 -7.62 -31.64
CA SER A 437 11.14 -6.19 -31.34
C SER A 437 10.61 -5.32 -32.48
N ASN A 438 10.27 -4.05 -32.20
CA ASN A 438 10.82 -2.92 -32.96
C ASN A 438 10.45 -1.50 -32.46
N ILE A 439 11.48 -0.66 -32.41
CA ILE A 439 11.59 0.71 -32.94
C ILE A 439 10.32 1.61 -32.96
N ARG A 440 10.43 2.77 -32.31
CA ARG A 440 10.43 4.07 -32.99
C ARG A 440 11.48 5.01 -32.36
N LYS A 441 12.34 5.57 -33.21
CA LYS A 441 13.19 6.73 -32.90
C LYS A 441 12.44 8.01 -33.30
N ASP A 442 12.81 9.13 -32.70
CA ASP A 442 12.96 10.43 -33.36
C ASP A 442 14.00 11.26 -32.56
N GLY A 443 14.62 12.27 -33.19
CA GLY A 443 15.68 13.12 -32.61
C GLY A 443 15.87 14.43 -33.39
N ASP A 444 16.72 15.38 -32.97
CA ASP A 444 17.63 15.35 -31.81
C ASP A 444 17.18 16.31 -30.68
N THR A 445 17.49 17.62 -30.56
CA THR A 445 18.34 18.56 -31.33
C THR A 445 18.94 19.61 -30.36
N LYS A 446 20.05 20.26 -30.71
CA LYS A 446 20.74 21.29 -29.90
C LYS A 446 19.97 22.63 -29.85
N ASP A 447 20.10 23.35 -28.72
CA ASP A 447 20.93 24.57 -28.71
C ASP A 447 21.35 24.99 -27.29
N SER A 448 22.32 25.89 -27.19
CA SER A 448 22.86 26.38 -25.91
C SER A 448 23.21 27.87 -26.00
N ALA A 449 22.70 28.67 -25.07
CA ALA A 449 23.06 30.08 -24.91
C ALA A 449 23.00 30.50 -23.44
N GLU A 450 24.09 31.08 -22.94
CA GLU A 450 24.11 31.82 -21.68
C GLU A 450 23.51 33.21 -21.87
N ILE A 451 22.99 33.82 -20.80
CA ILE A 451 23.09 35.27 -20.61
C ILE A 451 23.73 35.52 -19.23
N LYS A 452 24.75 36.37 -19.20
CA LYS A 452 25.58 36.69 -18.02
C LYS A 452 25.33 38.12 -17.52
N SER A 453 25.49 38.32 -16.21
CA SER A 453 26.03 39.53 -15.59
C SER A 453 26.83 39.10 -14.34
N ASN A 454 28.16 39.28 -14.30
CA ASN A 454 28.91 40.50 -13.91
C ASN A 454 28.57 40.99 -12.49
N GLY A 455 29.51 41.15 -11.53
CA GLY A 455 30.96 40.85 -11.46
C GLY A 455 31.31 40.21 -10.09
N GLY A 456 32.55 39.89 -9.69
CA GLY A 456 33.79 40.67 -9.82
C GLY A 456 33.81 41.83 -8.80
N SER A 457 34.73 41.97 -7.85
CA SER A 457 36.02 41.28 -7.54
C SER A 457 36.43 41.57 -6.08
N ASN A 458 36.82 40.58 -5.25
CA ASN A 458 38.20 40.19 -4.87
C ASN A 458 38.76 40.81 -3.56
N GLU A 459 39.63 40.04 -2.89
CA GLU A 459 40.63 40.35 -1.82
C GLU A 459 40.26 41.01 -0.46
N GLN A 460 40.38 40.17 0.58
CA GLN A 460 41.03 40.38 1.88
C GLN A 460 41.23 41.80 2.46
N THR A 461 40.66 42.05 3.66
CA THR A 461 41.36 42.16 4.97
C THR A 461 40.46 42.88 6.01
N GLY A 462 40.84 42.86 7.30
CA GLY A 462 40.30 43.78 8.31
C GLY A 462 39.55 43.13 9.47
N ASN A 463 40.26 42.83 10.57
CA ASN A 463 39.67 42.30 11.80
C ASN A 463 39.45 43.42 12.83
N ARG A 464 38.19 43.70 13.22
CA ARG A 464 37.79 44.47 14.42
C ARG A 464 36.30 44.19 14.73
N GLY A 465 35.93 44.20 16.00
CA GLY A 465 34.56 43.95 16.45
C GLY A 465 34.09 44.98 17.50
N ILE A 466 33.11 44.55 18.31
CA ILE A 466 32.40 45.31 19.37
C ILE A 466 31.36 46.31 18.83
N ALA A 467 30.10 45.89 18.81
CA ALA A 467 29.04 46.46 19.67
C ALA A 467 27.80 45.54 19.64
N ASP A 468 27.05 45.50 20.74
CA ASP A 468 25.73 44.86 20.84
C ASP A 468 24.65 45.94 20.88
N SER A 469 23.61 45.81 20.07
CA SER A 469 22.41 46.64 20.14
C SER A 469 21.24 46.00 19.36
N ASN A 470 20.45 45.19 20.05
CA ASN A 470 19.06 44.78 19.72
C ASN A 470 18.50 45.29 18.38
N ALA A 471 18.74 44.55 17.30
CA ALA A 471 17.87 44.61 16.14
C ALA A 471 16.67 43.67 16.41
N GLU A 472 15.45 44.20 16.35
CA GLU A 472 14.26 43.34 16.36
C GLU A 472 14.30 42.42 15.13
N ASP A 473 14.11 41.11 15.32
CA ASP A 473 14.15 40.12 14.24
C ASP A 473 12.88 40.22 13.38
N VAL A 474 12.85 41.23 12.51
CA VAL A 474 11.79 41.43 11.51
C VAL A 474 11.98 40.43 10.37
N VAL A 475 11.76 39.15 10.69
CA VAL A 475 11.67 38.04 9.74
C VAL A 475 10.77 38.45 8.58
N SER A 476 11.33 38.51 7.37
CA SER A 476 10.65 39.15 6.25
C SER A 476 9.31 38.49 5.94
N GLY A 477 8.29 39.29 5.60
CA GLY A 477 6.92 38.80 5.36
C GLY A 477 6.85 37.64 4.35
N PHE A 478 7.74 37.64 3.35
CA PHE A 478 7.89 36.55 2.38
C PHE A 478 8.20 35.18 3.02
N LEU A 479 8.95 35.14 4.13
CA LEU A 479 9.21 33.91 4.88
C LEU A 479 7.97 33.44 5.63
N TYR A 480 7.18 34.36 6.19
CA TYR A 480 5.87 34.06 6.77
C TYR A 480 4.87 33.56 5.71
N ASP A 481 4.76 34.23 4.56
CA ASP A 481 3.89 33.81 3.44
C ASP A 481 4.26 32.40 2.95
N ARG A 482 5.58 32.13 2.80
CA ARG A 482 6.09 30.82 2.39
C ARG A 482 5.79 29.74 3.44
N LEU A 483 6.01 30.03 4.72
CA LEU A 483 5.73 29.11 5.83
C LEU A 483 4.21 28.85 5.96
N GLN A 484 3.38 29.89 5.85
CA GLN A 484 1.92 29.79 5.90
C GLN A 484 1.38 28.97 4.72
N LYS A 485 1.91 29.18 3.51
CA LYS A 485 1.57 28.38 2.33
C LYS A 485 1.93 26.90 2.54
N GLU A 486 3.09 26.62 3.12
CA GLU A 486 3.52 25.24 3.40
C GLU A 486 2.68 24.58 4.50
N VAL A 487 2.34 25.29 5.58
CA VAL A 487 1.41 24.81 6.62
C VAL A 487 0.02 24.52 6.05
N ILE A 488 -0.48 25.34 5.11
CA ILE A 488 -1.76 25.10 4.42
C ILE A 488 -1.67 23.86 3.50
N ASN A 489 -0.55 23.69 2.77
CA ASN A 489 -0.33 22.50 1.93
C ASN A 489 -0.26 21.22 2.77
N LEU A 490 0.52 21.23 3.86
CA LEU A 490 0.66 20.10 4.78
C LEU A 490 -0.66 19.72 5.44
N ARG A 491 -1.49 20.69 5.85
CA ARG A 491 -2.84 20.43 6.38
C ARG A 491 -3.74 19.74 5.35
N LYS A 492 -3.78 20.24 4.11
CA LYS A 492 -4.56 19.62 3.01
C LYS A 492 -4.07 18.20 2.69
N LEU A 493 -2.76 17.98 2.69
CA LEU A 493 -2.17 16.67 2.42
C LEU A 493 -2.45 15.69 3.56
N TYR A 494 -2.39 16.14 4.82
CA TYR A 494 -2.80 15.36 6.00
C TYR A 494 -4.27 14.96 5.92
N GLU A 495 -5.17 15.91 5.67
CA GLU A 495 -6.62 15.67 5.59
C GLU A 495 -7.01 14.72 4.44
N ALA A 496 -6.33 14.82 3.29
CA ALA A 496 -6.45 13.86 2.20
C ALA A 496 -5.92 12.45 2.56
N LYS A 497 -4.82 12.37 3.33
CA LYS A 497 -4.26 11.09 3.81
C LYS A 497 -5.14 10.43 4.87
N ASP A 498 -5.67 11.19 5.83
CA ASP A 498 -6.61 10.72 6.84
C ASP A 498 -7.92 10.23 6.19
N SER A 499 -8.43 10.96 5.19
CA SER A 499 -9.58 10.53 4.39
C SER A 499 -9.31 9.20 3.67
N SER A 500 -8.13 9.04 3.06
CA SER A 500 -7.73 7.78 2.41
C SER A 500 -7.55 6.64 3.41
N LEU A 501 -7.00 6.89 4.60
CA LEU A 501 -6.84 5.89 5.65
C LEU A 501 -8.20 5.39 6.16
N ASN A 502 -9.14 6.30 6.43
CA ASN A 502 -10.52 5.94 6.79
C ASN A 502 -11.20 5.05 5.71
N THR A 503 -10.99 5.31 4.42
CA THR A 503 -11.54 4.43 3.37
C THR A 503 -10.94 3.02 3.37
N LYS A 504 -9.66 2.86 3.74
CA LYS A 504 -9.01 1.56 3.88
C LYS A 504 -9.47 0.80 5.13
N ASP A 505 -9.70 1.49 6.24
CA ASP A 505 -10.24 0.88 7.46
C ASP A 505 -11.66 0.33 7.24
N GLU A 506 -12.49 1.02 6.44
CA GLU A 506 -13.79 0.52 5.99
C GLU A 506 -13.66 -0.73 5.10
N GLU A 507 -12.71 -0.75 4.17
CA GLU A 507 -12.41 -1.91 3.31
C GLU A 507 -11.93 -3.12 4.12
N ILE A 508 -10.95 -2.93 5.01
CA ILE A 508 -10.44 -3.96 5.94
C ILE A 508 -11.58 -4.53 6.79
N LYS A 509 -12.48 -3.68 7.29
CA LYS A 509 -13.66 -4.10 8.06
C LYS A 509 -14.69 -4.86 7.23
N MET A 510 -14.82 -4.56 5.94
CA MET A 510 -15.65 -5.36 5.02
C MET A 510 -14.99 -6.69 4.64
N LEU A 511 -13.66 -6.73 4.53
CA LEU A 511 -12.89 -7.97 4.35
C LEU A 511 -12.99 -8.87 5.59
N MET A 512 -12.85 -8.35 6.81
CA MET A 512 -13.06 -9.13 8.05
C MET A 512 -14.46 -9.75 8.09
N LYS A 513 -15.52 -8.99 7.75
CA LYS A 513 -16.88 -9.54 7.63
C LYS A 513 -17.01 -10.64 6.58
N LYS A 514 -16.35 -10.51 5.41
CA LYS A 514 -16.31 -11.56 4.40
C LYS A 514 -15.61 -12.81 4.95
N VAL A 515 -14.47 -12.65 5.63
CA VAL A 515 -13.74 -13.77 6.26
C VAL A 515 -14.61 -14.46 7.31
N GLU A 516 -15.27 -13.73 8.23
CA GLU A 516 -16.20 -14.31 9.20
C GLU A 516 -17.38 -15.07 8.54
N ALA A 517 -17.86 -14.59 7.39
CA ALA A 517 -18.93 -15.25 6.65
C ALA A 517 -18.43 -16.53 5.97
N PHE A 518 -17.25 -16.50 5.34
CA PHE A 518 -16.60 -17.70 4.78
C PHE A 518 -16.24 -18.71 5.86
N SER A 519 -15.70 -18.30 7.02
CA SER A 519 -15.44 -19.20 8.14
C SER A 519 -16.71 -19.89 8.64
N ARG A 520 -17.82 -19.16 8.75
CA ARG A 520 -19.13 -19.75 9.12
C ARG A 520 -19.67 -20.68 8.03
N ALA A 521 -19.53 -20.35 6.75
CA ALA A 521 -19.93 -21.21 5.65
C ALA A 521 -19.10 -22.52 5.62
N MET A 522 -17.78 -22.44 5.78
CA MET A 522 -16.90 -23.61 5.91
C MET A 522 -17.24 -24.46 7.15
N GLU A 523 -17.59 -23.84 8.28
CA GLU A 523 -17.99 -24.59 9.48
C GLU A 523 -19.34 -25.31 9.30
N VAL A 524 -20.30 -24.69 8.59
CA VAL A 524 -21.56 -25.33 8.20
C VAL A 524 -21.31 -26.47 7.21
N GLU A 525 -20.45 -26.28 6.22
CA GLU A 525 -20.12 -27.32 5.22
C GLU A 525 -19.36 -28.50 5.85
N ALA A 526 -18.40 -28.24 6.76
CA ALA A 526 -17.75 -29.29 7.54
C ALA A 526 -18.75 -30.06 8.43
N LYS A 527 -19.79 -29.39 8.94
CA LYS A 527 -20.92 -30.02 9.65
C LYS A 527 -21.93 -30.70 8.70
N ARG A 528 -21.93 -30.39 7.39
CA ARG A 528 -22.72 -31.09 6.36
C ARG A 528 -22.01 -32.38 5.97
N VAL A 529 -20.74 -32.29 5.58
CA VAL A 529 -19.88 -33.42 5.22
C VAL A 529 -19.81 -34.45 6.35
N LYS A 530 -19.64 -34.04 7.62
CA LYS A 530 -19.67 -34.99 8.76
C LYS A 530 -21.00 -35.73 8.94
N ARG A 531 -22.14 -35.15 8.54
CA ARG A 531 -23.44 -35.83 8.56
C ARG A 531 -23.62 -36.77 7.36
N GLU A 532 -23.15 -36.34 6.20
CA GLU A 532 -23.12 -37.14 4.98
C GLU A 532 -22.23 -38.38 5.16
N GLU A 533 -21.08 -38.23 5.83
CA GLU A 533 -20.18 -39.33 6.21
C GLU A 533 -20.83 -40.31 7.21
N SER A 534 -21.58 -39.82 8.21
CA SER A 534 -22.33 -40.71 9.12
C SER A 534 -23.47 -41.44 8.42
N LEU A 535 -24.18 -40.78 7.50
CA LEU A 535 -25.26 -41.39 6.70
C LEU A 535 -24.71 -42.43 5.70
N ALA A 536 -23.52 -42.21 5.15
CA ALA A 536 -22.83 -43.20 4.33
C ALA A 536 -22.50 -44.47 5.15
N LYS A 537 -22.04 -44.31 6.39
CA LYS A 537 -21.72 -45.42 7.31
C LYS A 537 -22.97 -46.18 7.80
N GLU A 538 -24.12 -45.53 7.96
CA GLU A 538 -25.39 -46.24 8.16
C GLU A 538 -25.83 -46.99 6.89
N LYS A 539 -25.64 -46.41 5.71
CA LYS A 539 -26.02 -47.04 4.43
C LYS A 539 -25.18 -48.26 4.09
N GLU A 540 -23.91 -48.29 4.49
CA GLU A 540 -23.04 -49.47 4.40
C GLU A 540 -23.55 -50.61 5.31
N ASN A 541 -23.89 -50.29 6.56
CA ASN A 541 -24.46 -51.25 7.52
C ASN A 541 -25.88 -51.74 7.16
N GLY A 542 -26.61 -51.01 6.30
CA GLY A 542 -27.95 -51.36 5.85
C GLY A 542 -28.03 -52.45 4.78
N SER A 543 -26.93 -52.81 4.13
CA SER A 543 -26.92 -53.70 2.95
C SER A 543 -26.85 -55.21 3.28
N ALA A 544 -27.21 -55.61 4.51
CA ALA A 544 -26.90 -56.93 5.06
C ALA A 544 -28.12 -57.72 5.59
N LYS A 545 -29.27 -57.69 4.90
CA LYS A 545 -30.38 -58.66 5.08
C LYS A 545 -31.37 -58.67 3.92
N MET A 546 -32.10 -59.79 3.82
CA MET A 546 -33.05 -60.20 2.77
C MET A 546 -32.45 -60.52 1.39
N ASP A 547 -32.79 -61.64 0.75
CA ASP A 547 -33.06 -62.98 1.32
C ASP A 547 -32.82 -64.05 0.23
N ASP A 548 -32.70 -65.32 0.64
CA ASP A 548 -32.48 -66.47 -0.27
C ASP A 548 -33.80 -66.99 -0.87
N ASP A 549 -33.86 -67.16 -2.20
CA ASP A 549 -34.81 -68.09 -2.83
C ASP A 549 -34.34 -68.61 -4.21
N THR A 550 -34.80 -69.79 -4.62
CA THR A 550 -34.02 -70.68 -5.51
C THR A 550 -34.64 -71.14 -6.84
N LYS A 551 -33.75 -71.26 -7.85
CA LYS A 551 -33.83 -72.06 -9.11
C LYS A 551 -34.81 -71.59 -10.22
N LYS A 552 -34.29 -71.49 -11.46
CA LYS A 552 -34.51 -72.50 -12.53
C LYS A 552 -33.77 -72.26 -13.87
N MET A 553 -33.19 -73.35 -14.38
CA MET A 553 -33.03 -73.79 -15.79
C MET A 553 -32.32 -72.94 -16.89
N LYS A 554 -31.24 -73.55 -17.42
CA LYS A 554 -30.89 -73.84 -18.83
C LYS A 554 -31.49 -72.98 -19.96
N HIS A 555 -30.63 -72.51 -20.89
CA HIS A 555 -30.45 -73.05 -22.27
C HIS A 555 -29.45 -72.14 -23.05
N THR A 556 -28.25 -72.58 -23.42
CA THR A 556 -27.89 -73.22 -24.72
C THR A 556 -28.46 -72.53 -25.98
N ASN A 557 -27.64 -71.77 -26.71
CA ASN A 557 -27.11 -72.18 -28.03
C ASN A 557 -26.12 -71.18 -28.64
N SER A 558 -25.52 -71.56 -29.78
CA SER A 558 -24.31 -70.96 -30.36
C SER A 558 -24.52 -70.38 -31.78
N SER A 559 -23.41 -70.05 -32.46
CA SER A 559 -23.28 -69.36 -33.77
C SER A 559 -23.40 -67.82 -33.67
N LYS A 560 -22.76 -67.02 -34.55
CA LYS A 560 -22.37 -67.33 -35.95
C LYS A 560 -21.21 -66.43 -36.46
N THR A 561 -20.22 -67.05 -37.13
CA THR A 561 -19.30 -66.48 -38.17
C THR A 561 -18.41 -65.24 -37.89
N ARG A 562 -17.33 -64.92 -38.64
CA ARG A 562 -16.24 -65.67 -39.34
C ARG A 562 -15.40 -64.69 -40.22
N SER A 563 -14.19 -64.32 -39.78
CA SER A 563 -13.12 -63.73 -40.62
C SER A 563 -11.80 -63.78 -39.82
N ARG A 564 -10.78 -64.57 -40.18
CA ARG A 564 -9.85 -64.48 -41.34
C ARG A 564 -8.93 -63.23 -41.20
N VAL A 565 -7.78 -63.31 -40.51
CA VAL A 565 -6.49 -63.97 -40.89
C VAL A 565 -5.74 -63.26 -42.02
N THR A 566 -4.61 -62.64 -41.65
CA THR A 566 -3.26 -62.90 -42.20
C THR A 566 -2.20 -62.45 -41.18
N GLN A 567 -1.08 -63.17 -41.09
CA GLN A 567 0.11 -62.78 -40.33
C GLN A 567 1.11 -62.06 -41.25
N THR A 568 1.94 -61.19 -40.69
CA THR A 568 3.25 -60.84 -41.25
C THR A 568 4.34 -61.67 -40.56
N SER A 569 5.48 -61.81 -41.22
CA SER A 569 6.71 -62.39 -40.64
C SER A 569 7.32 -61.50 -39.56
#